data_AF-A0A833APY7-F1
#
_entry.id   AF-A0A833APY7-F1
#
_cell.length_a   1.000
_cell.length_b   1.000
_cell.length_c   1.000
_cell.angle_alpha   90.00
_cell.angle_beta   90.00
_cell.angle_gamma   90.00
#
_symmetry.space_group_name_H-M   'P 1'
#
loop_
_entity.id
_entity.type
_entity.pdbx_description
1 polymer ?
#
loop_
_entity_poly.entity_id
_entity_poly.type
_entity_poly.pdbx_seq_one_letter_code
_entity_poly.pdbx_strand_id
1 'polypeptide(L)'
;MRKNALIFLVIIIVLGGVLYYFTQDKYLERVAEKSGELVFGAKVEIDAFHFSFLNLQCGWDRLQVANKNKPMTNLVETGSANFKVEFTPLFWGRVIVNEMRVENARTGTARETDGSLPVEITEGEEESGVFAETRAAAEEQIRSLPALDFSGLAQKLNIDSLIHLDKLSTVAGYNALSHEADSTKDVWSNAIKNQNYSTRINDLKKKIDALQIDKNIDIVKAQQLLKQLNEIKKEVDVLKNDLQKQKSELTDAVQSIDTAFDKLQSQMKADIERAKKLARLKELDTRDIGLLLFGSPLIERLESVLDYINMARRYAPAASILLDSEKEPAPERFAGQDIYFPFHHNYPKFLVRKVILSSGTGKDSTSGYNVSGTLSGLTNEPAVYGLPTTADLTVEKNTGNSYSLRAVFDHVTETAKDSIWLQANN
;
A
#
# COMPACT_ATOMS: atom_id res chain seq x y z
N MET A 1 -48.97 24.44 1.31
CA MET A 1 -48.19 23.53 2.19
C MET A 1 -47.78 24.29 3.44
N ARG A 2 -47.98 23.66 4.61
CA ARG A 2 -48.14 24.32 5.92
C ARG A 2 -46.79 24.76 6.48
N LYS A 3 -46.64 26.02 6.92
CA LYS A 3 -45.42 26.59 7.54
C LYS A 3 -44.79 25.67 8.61
N ASN A 4 -45.62 24.88 9.30
CA ASN A 4 -45.19 23.91 10.31
C ASN A 4 -44.36 22.75 9.75
N ALA A 5 -44.59 22.32 8.50
CA ALA A 5 -43.77 21.30 7.84
C ALA A 5 -42.39 21.85 7.45
N LEU A 6 -42.32 23.13 7.06
CA LEU A 6 -41.06 23.81 6.78
C LEU A 6 -40.24 23.99 8.07
N ILE A 7 -40.88 24.39 9.17
CA ILE A 7 -40.23 24.55 10.49
C ILE A 7 -39.71 23.20 10.99
N PHE A 8 -40.50 22.13 10.88
CA PHE A 8 -40.07 20.79 11.26
C PHE A 8 -38.87 20.29 10.43
N LEU A 9 -38.88 20.54 9.12
CA LEU A 9 -37.77 20.20 8.23
C LEU A 9 -36.49 21.00 8.57
N VAL A 10 -36.61 22.29 8.87
CA VAL A 10 -35.47 23.13 9.31
C VAL A 10 -34.92 22.62 10.65
N ILE A 11 -35.78 22.24 11.60
CA ILE A 11 -35.36 21.67 12.88
C ILE A 11 -34.59 20.36 12.66
N ILE A 12 -35.06 19.48 11.77
CA ILE A 12 -34.36 18.22 11.43
C ILE A 12 -33.01 18.51 10.76
N ILE A 13 -32.94 19.46 9.84
CA ILE A 13 -31.67 19.84 9.18
C ILE A 13 -30.69 20.42 10.20
N VAL A 14 -31.15 21.25 11.14
CA VAL A 14 -30.31 21.83 12.19
C VAL A 14 -29.86 20.74 13.17
N LEU A 15 -30.75 19.86 13.63
CA LEU A 15 -30.40 18.73 14.50
C LEU A 15 -29.43 17.75 13.81
N GLY A 16 -29.68 17.43 12.55
CA GLY A 16 -28.80 16.60 11.73
C GLY A 16 -27.44 17.26 11.49
N GLY A 17 -27.42 18.56 11.21
CA GLY A 17 -26.19 19.35 11.04
C GLY A 17 -25.38 19.44 12.34
N VAL A 18 -26.05 19.59 13.48
CA VAL A 18 -25.40 19.56 14.81
C VAL A 18 -24.83 18.17 15.10
N LEU A 19 -25.59 17.10 14.88
CA LEU A 19 -25.11 15.73 15.10
C LEU A 19 -23.96 15.37 14.16
N TYR A 20 -24.02 15.79 12.90
CA TYR A 20 -22.93 15.66 11.93
C TYR A 20 -21.68 16.42 12.41
N TYR A 21 -21.84 17.68 12.82
CA TYR A 21 -20.73 18.50 13.33
C TYR A 21 -19.99 17.85 14.50
N PHE A 22 -20.71 17.17 15.40
CA PHE A 22 -20.11 16.47 16.55
C PHE A 22 -19.50 15.10 16.23
N THR A 23 -19.85 14.48 15.10
CA THR A 23 -19.45 13.09 14.77
C THR A 23 -18.51 12.96 13.58
N GLN A 24 -18.42 14.00 12.74
CA GLN A 24 -17.59 14.02 11.53
C GLN A 24 -16.12 13.74 11.81
N ASP A 25 -15.54 14.37 12.84
CA ASP A 25 -14.11 14.28 13.13
C ASP A 25 -13.73 12.85 13.51
N LYS A 26 -14.47 12.23 14.45
CA LYS A 26 -14.26 10.83 14.85
C LYS A 26 -14.49 9.82 13.73
N TYR A 27 -15.40 10.13 12.80
CA TYR A 27 -15.64 9.25 11.65
C TYR A 27 -14.47 9.33 10.67
N LEU A 28 -14.03 10.55 10.33
CA LEU A 28 -12.92 10.79 9.41
C LEU A 28 -11.59 10.32 9.98
N GLU A 29 -11.37 10.48 11.30
CA GLU A 29 -10.24 9.91 12.04
C GLU A 29 -10.12 8.41 11.77
N ARG A 30 -11.18 7.64 12.06
CA ARG A 30 -11.20 6.19 11.83
C ARG A 30 -10.99 5.80 10.37
N VAL A 31 -11.55 6.57 9.44
CA VAL A 31 -11.34 6.31 8.00
C VAL A 31 -9.88 6.55 7.62
N ALA A 32 -9.26 7.61 8.14
CA ALA A 32 -7.87 7.94 7.90
C ALA A 32 -6.92 6.92 8.55
N GLU A 33 -7.18 6.52 9.80
CA GLU A 33 -6.47 5.45 10.50
C GLU A 33 -6.54 4.15 9.71
N LYS A 34 -7.74 3.62 9.42
CA LYS A 34 -7.90 2.39 8.65
C LYS A 34 -7.24 2.44 7.28
N SER A 35 -7.33 3.57 6.59
CA SER A 35 -6.67 3.75 5.29
C SER A 35 -5.14 3.71 5.44
N GLY A 36 -4.60 4.35 6.48
CA GLY A 36 -3.19 4.29 6.83
C GLY A 36 -2.75 2.88 7.20
N GLU A 37 -3.53 2.17 8.01
CA GLU A 37 -3.28 0.78 8.40
C GLU A 37 -3.17 -0.15 7.19
N LEU A 38 -4.04 0.04 6.18
CA LEU A 38 -3.97 -0.69 4.92
C LEU A 38 -2.72 -0.39 4.10
N VAL A 39 -2.25 0.86 4.10
CA VAL A 39 -1.07 1.29 3.33
C VAL A 39 0.24 0.82 3.99
N PHE A 40 0.34 0.94 5.32
CA PHE A 40 1.55 0.63 6.07
C PHE A 40 1.59 -0.81 6.60
N GLY A 41 0.45 -1.52 6.60
CA GLY A 41 0.35 -2.89 7.11
C GLY A 41 0.60 -3.00 8.62
N ALA A 42 0.45 -1.91 9.35
CA ALA A 42 0.69 -1.79 10.78
C ALA A 42 -0.24 -0.72 11.36
N LYS A 43 -0.44 -0.72 12.68
CA LYS A 43 -1.37 0.19 13.36
C LYS A 43 -1.03 1.65 13.08
N VAL A 44 -2.05 2.42 12.69
CA VAL A 44 -1.98 3.86 12.50
C VAL A 44 -2.95 4.51 13.48
N GLU A 45 -2.44 5.39 14.31
CA GLU A 45 -3.21 6.12 15.32
C GLU A 45 -3.11 7.62 15.04
N ILE A 46 -4.27 8.28 15.01
CA ILE A 46 -4.39 9.72 14.80
C ILE A 46 -5.12 10.31 16.00
N ASP A 47 -4.41 11.11 16.79
CA ASP A 47 -5.03 11.79 17.93
C ASP A 47 -5.54 13.18 17.54
N ALA A 48 -6.75 13.48 18.02
CA ALA A 48 -7.43 14.76 17.87
C ALA A 48 -7.49 15.22 16.40
N PHE A 49 -7.95 14.32 15.53
CA PHE A 49 -8.23 14.67 14.15
C PHE A 49 -9.32 15.74 14.09
N HIS A 50 -9.10 16.77 13.28
CA HIS A 50 -10.08 17.84 13.08
C HIS A 50 -10.22 18.18 11.61
N PHE A 51 -11.46 18.23 11.14
CA PHE A 51 -11.76 18.64 9.77
C PHE A 51 -12.83 19.73 9.74
N SER A 52 -12.45 20.89 9.21
CA SER A 52 -13.37 22.00 8.97
C SER A 52 -13.82 21.99 7.52
N PHE A 53 -15.02 21.46 7.26
CA PHE A 53 -15.60 21.41 5.91
C PHE A 53 -15.70 22.80 5.25
N LEU A 54 -16.11 23.83 6.00
CA LEU A 54 -16.26 25.20 5.48
C LEU A 54 -14.94 25.82 5.05
N ASN A 55 -13.87 25.55 5.79
CA ASN A 55 -12.55 26.09 5.50
C ASN A 55 -11.67 25.14 4.67
N LEU A 56 -12.15 23.92 4.40
CA LEU A 56 -11.38 22.79 3.86
C LEU A 56 -10.04 22.62 4.56
N GLN A 57 -10.05 22.77 5.87
CA GLN A 57 -8.87 22.64 6.71
C GLN A 57 -8.91 21.29 7.41
N CYS A 58 -7.78 20.61 7.41
CA CYS A 58 -7.59 19.32 8.05
C CYS A 58 -6.35 19.40 8.95
N GLY A 59 -6.38 18.69 10.06
CA GLY A 59 -5.23 18.54 10.92
C GLY A 59 -5.41 17.49 12.00
N TRP A 60 -4.34 17.27 12.75
CA TRP A 60 -4.27 16.34 13.87
C TRP A 60 -3.23 16.85 14.86
N ASP A 61 -3.28 16.36 16.11
CA ASP A 61 -2.30 16.71 17.14
C ASP A 61 -1.13 15.72 17.20
N ARG A 62 -1.40 14.45 16.88
CA ARG A 62 -0.38 13.40 16.82
C ARG A 62 -0.77 12.35 15.79
N LEU A 63 0.22 11.89 15.03
CA LEU A 63 0.09 10.76 14.12
C LEU A 63 1.19 9.75 14.48
N GLN A 64 0.83 8.50 14.68
CA GLN A 64 1.76 7.41 14.94
C GLN A 64 1.53 6.28 13.95
N VAL A 65 2.57 5.93 13.20
CA VAL A 65 2.59 4.80 12.27
C VAL A 65 3.52 3.75 12.85
N ALA A 66 2.98 2.60 13.23
CA ALA A 66 3.76 1.49 13.77
C ALA A 66 4.68 0.87 12.71
N ASN A 67 5.80 0.28 13.15
CA ASN A 67 6.68 -0.48 12.29
C ASN A 67 6.19 -1.93 12.20
N LYS A 68 5.80 -2.39 10.99
CA LYS A 68 5.35 -3.78 10.74
C LYS A 68 6.31 -4.83 11.32
N ASN A 69 7.61 -4.63 11.17
CA ASN A 69 8.63 -5.60 11.58
C ASN A 69 9.03 -5.46 13.07
N LYS A 70 8.71 -4.32 13.69
CA LYS A 70 9.02 -4.02 15.10
C LYS A 70 7.83 -3.31 15.75
N PRO A 71 6.77 -4.06 16.11
CA PRO A 71 5.46 -3.48 16.48
C PRO A 71 5.48 -2.54 17.70
N MET A 72 6.46 -2.68 18.58
CA MET A 72 6.67 -1.79 19.74
C MET A 72 7.46 -0.50 19.41
N THR A 73 7.68 -0.23 18.13
CA THR A 73 8.36 1.00 17.66
C THR A 73 7.56 1.68 16.57
N ASN A 74 7.54 3.01 16.56
CA ASN A 74 6.96 3.78 15.48
C ASN A 74 7.94 3.84 14.31
N LEU A 75 7.45 3.55 13.11
CA LEU A 75 8.14 3.87 11.86
C LEU A 75 8.26 5.40 11.73
N VAL A 76 7.14 6.09 11.91
CA VAL A 76 7.03 7.55 11.92
C VAL A 76 6.09 7.98 13.04
N GLU A 77 6.46 9.01 13.77
CA GLU A 77 5.60 9.73 14.70
C GLU A 77 5.66 11.22 14.37
N THR A 78 4.53 11.91 14.27
CA THR A 78 4.49 13.37 14.16
C THR A 78 3.74 13.95 15.34
N GLY A 79 4.10 15.18 15.72
CA GLY A 79 3.21 16.04 16.51
C GLY A 79 2.11 16.61 15.61
N SER A 80 1.77 17.88 15.87
CA SER A 80 0.66 18.53 15.20
C SER A 80 0.92 18.69 13.72
N ALA A 81 -0.12 18.50 12.92
CA ALA A 81 -0.10 18.89 11.53
C ALA A 81 -1.38 19.63 11.16
N ASN A 82 -1.23 20.60 10.26
CA ASN A 82 -2.36 21.31 9.70
C ASN A 82 -2.10 21.65 8.24
N PHE A 83 -3.16 21.54 7.43
CA PHE A 83 -3.13 21.90 6.03
C PHE A 83 -4.51 22.30 5.54
N LYS A 84 -4.52 23.06 4.45
CA LYS A 84 -5.74 23.53 3.80
C LYS A 84 -5.78 23.10 2.35
N VAL A 85 -6.88 22.46 1.97
CA VAL A 85 -7.15 22.05 0.59
C VAL A 85 -7.80 23.22 -0.15
N GLU A 86 -7.40 23.45 -1.40
CA GLU A 86 -8.03 24.44 -2.25
C GLU A 86 -9.46 24.01 -2.62
N PHE A 87 -10.42 24.92 -2.43
CA PHE A 87 -11.83 24.67 -2.72
C PHE A 87 -12.12 24.51 -4.21
N THR A 88 -11.52 25.38 -5.03
CA THR A 88 -11.81 25.41 -6.47
C THR A 88 -11.38 24.11 -7.17
N PRO A 89 -10.13 23.62 -7.05
CA PRO A 89 -9.69 22.36 -7.66
C PRO A 89 -10.52 21.13 -7.24
N LEU A 90 -11.07 21.14 -6.03
CA LEU A 90 -11.80 20.00 -5.47
C LEU A 90 -13.06 19.64 -6.27
N PHE A 91 -13.74 20.61 -6.88
CA PHE A 91 -14.89 20.36 -7.77
C PHE A 91 -14.55 19.51 -8.98
N TRP A 92 -13.29 19.47 -9.37
CA TRP A 92 -12.80 18.67 -10.50
C TRP A 92 -12.04 17.41 -10.04
N GLY A 93 -12.20 17.02 -8.77
CA GLY A 93 -11.52 15.87 -8.19
C GLY A 93 -10.01 16.04 -8.12
N ARG A 94 -9.53 17.29 -7.95
CA ARG A 94 -8.11 17.63 -7.81
C ARG A 94 -7.85 18.07 -6.37
N VAL A 95 -6.88 17.42 -5.71
CA VAL A 95 -6.52 17.72 -4.32
C VAL A 95 -5.25 18.57 -4.32
N ILE A 96 -5.42 19.86 -4.09
CA ILE A 96 -4.32 20.82 -4.06
C ILE A 96 -4.18 21.39 -2.65
N VAL A 97 -3.01 21.23 -2.04
CA VAL A 97 -2.66 21.76 -0.72
C VAL A 97 -1.59 22.83 -0.91
N ASN A 98 -1.87 24.05 -0.46
CA ASN A 98 -0.93 25.16 -0.61
C ASN A 98 0.22 25.10 0.39
N GLU A 99 -0.11 24.86 1.66
CA GLU A 99 0.85 24.70 2.73
C GLU A 99 0.36 23.60 3.66
N MET A 100 1.27 22.67 3.96
CA MET A 100 1.13 21.69 5.03
C MET A 100 2.23 21.94 6.03
N ARG A 101 1.90 22.06 7.31
CA ARG A 101 2.91 22.16 8.36
C ARG A 101 2.82 20.91 9.21
N VAL A 102 3.97 20.28 9.44
CA VAL A 102 4.12 19.07 10.24
C VAL A 102 5.16 19.36 11.30
N GLU A 103 4.75 19.27 12.55
CA GLU A 103 5.58 19.56 13.70
C GLU A 103 6.09 18.28 14.35
N ASN A 104 7.30 18.35 14.93
CA ASN A 104 7.89 17.29 15.74
C ASN A 104 7.88 15.90 15.09
N ALA A 105 8.17 15.79 13.79
CA ALA A 105 8.34 14.53 13.11
C ALA A 105 9.53 13.75 13.69
N ARG A 106 9.34 12.46 13.97
CA ARG A 106 10.29 11.54 14.60
C ARG A 106 10.18 10.17 13.94
N THR A 107 11.24 9.39 14.04
CA THR A 107 11.28 8.01 13.56
C THR A 107 11.85 7.12 14.65
N GLY A 108 11.44 5.86 14.70
CA GLY A 108 11.98 4.87 15.65
C GLY A 108 11.68 5.14 17.12
N THR A 109 10.62 5.91 17.44
CA THR A 109 10.21 6.14 18.83
C THR A 109 9.60 4.87 19.43
N ALA A 110 9.74 4.69 20.75
CA ALA A 110 9.12 3.57 21.46
C ALA A 110 7.61 3.80 21.58
N ARG A 111 6.82 2.73 21.47
CA ARG A 111 5.36 2.76 21.63
C ARG A 111 4.93 2.25 23.00
N GLU A 112 3.84 2.80 23.53
CA GLU A 112 3.19 2.30 24.76
C GLU A 112 2.28 1.09 24.47
N THR A 113 1.71 1.05 23.27
CA THR A 113 0.78 0.00 22.82
C THR A 113 1.34 -0.74 21.61
N ASP A 114 1.06 -2.05 21.55
CA ASP A 114 1.44 -2.88 20.41
C ASP A 114 0.80 -2.33 19.12
N GLY A 115 1.65 -2.13 18.12
CA GLY A 115 1.30 -1.63 16.79
C GLY A 115 1.01 -2.72 15.78
N SER A 116 0.92 -3.98 16.21
CA SER A 116 0.43 -5.07 15.36
C SER A 116 -1.04 -4.82 15.02
N LEU A 117 -1.38 -4.97 13.74
CA LEU A 117 -2.79 -5.00 13.36
C LEU A 117 -3.34 -6.37 13.75
N PRO A 118 -4.57 -6.44 14.31
CA PRO A 118 -5.28 -7.71 14.28
C PRO A 118 -5.31 -8.12 12.82
N VAL A 119 -4.78 -9.30 12.52
CA VAL A 119 -5.00 -9.90 11.22
C VAL A 119 -6.52 -9.94 11.08
N GLU A 120 -7.10 -9.05 10.27
CA GLU A 120 -8.42 -9.31 9.72
C GLU A 120 -8.22 -10.55 8.88
N ILE A 121 -8.34 -11.70 9.56
CA ILE A 121 -8.74 -12.94 8.98
C ILE A 121 -10.09 -12.57 8.40
N THR A 122 -10.12 -12.14 7.14
CA THR A 122 -11.31 -12.32 6.31
C THR A 122 -11.75 -13.74 6.62
N GLU A 123 -12.95 -13.91 7.20
CA GLU A 123 -13.53 -15.17 7.71
C GLU A 123 -13.65 -16.25 6.61
N GLY A 124 -12.53 -16.62 6.03
CA GLY A 124 -12.38 -17.44 4.84
C GLY A 124 -11.01 -18.11 4.75
N GLU A 125 -9.96 -17.57 5.39
CA GLU A 125 -8.66 -18.25 5.48
C GLU A 125 -8.01 -18.00 6.85
N GLU A 126 -8.46 -18.71 7.89
CA GLU A 126 -7.54 -19.04 8.97
C GLU A 126 -6.36 -19.81 8.33
N GLU A 127 -5.13 -19.29 8.46
CA GLU A 127 -3.94 -20.09 8.20
C GLU A 127 -3.97 -21.28 9.17
N SER A 128 -4.56 -22.38 8.71
CA SER A 128 -4.71 -23.62 9.47
C SER A 128 -3.63 -24.60 9.04
N GLY A 129 -3.14 -25.39 9.99
CA GLY A 129 -2.17 -26.46 9.73
C GLY A 129 -0.80 -26.26 10.39
N VAL A 130 0.10 -27.16 10.04
CA VAL A 130 1.39 -27.37 10.73
C VAL A 130 2.29 -26.14 10.68
N PHE A 131 2.21 -25.33 9.62
CA PHE A 131 3.00 -24.11 9.51
C PHE A 131 2.59 -23.06 10.55
N ALA A 132 1.29 -22.73 10.66
CA ALA A 132 0.77 -21.76 11.62
C ALA A 132 1.06 -22.19 13.07
N GLU A 133 0.92 -23.49 13.34
CA GLU A 133 1.28 -24.12 14.61
C GLU A 133 2.78 -23.98 14.95
N THR A 134 3.66 -24.16 13.97
CA THR A 134 5.12 -24.03 14.14
C THR A 134 5.54 -22.57 14.29
N ARG A 135 4.87 -21.67 13.56
CA ARG A 135 5.09 -20.22 13.63
C ARG A 135 4.73 -19.66 15.00
N ALA A 136 3.57 -20.02 15.54
CA ALA A 136 3.15 -19.59 16.88
C ALA A 136 4.17 -20.01 17.95
N ALA A 137 4.71 -21.23 17.87
CA ALA A 137 5.76 -21.69 18.77
C ALA A 137 7.08 -20.92 18.59
N ALA A 138 7.44 -20.56 17.35
CA ALA A 138 8.62 -19.73 17.08
C ALA A 138 8.46 -18.33 17.69
N GLU A 139 7.30 -17.69 17.51
CA GLU A 139 7.00 -16.37 18.08
C GLU A 139 6.97 -16.41 19.62
N GLU A 140 6.40 -17.46 20.21
CA GLU A 140 6.40 -17.66 21.67
C GLU A 140 7.81 -17.83 22.24
N GLN A 141 8.70 -18.58 21.56
CA GLN A 141 10.11 -18.69 21.94
C GLN A 141 10.86 -17.37 21.80
N ILE A 142 10.60 -16.60 20.74
CA ILE A 142 11.22 -15.28 20.52
C ILE A 142 10.77 -14.28 21.60
N ARG A 143 9.50 -14.34 22.03
CA ARG A 143 8.95 -13.49 23.09
C ARG A 143 9.42 -13.89 24.49
N SER A 144 9.87 -15.12 24.69
CA SER A 144 10.19 -15.67 26.02
C SER A 144 11.67 -15.67 26.42
N LEU A 145 12.60 -15.08 25.65
CA LEU A 145 14.04 -15.12 25.99
C LEU A 145 14.80 -13.77 25.90
N PRO A 146 15.55 -13.39 26.97
CA PRO A 146 16.86 -12.79 26.84
C PRO A 146 17.92 -13.90 26.63
N ALA A 147 18.64 -13.83 25.52
CA ALA A 147 19.75 -14.70 25.09
C ALA A 147 19.37 -16.13 24.63
N LEU A 148 19.69 -16.38 23.35
CA LEU A 148 19.56 -17.64 22.63
C LEU A 148 20.49 -18.72 23.21
N ASP A 149 19.94 -19.81 23.76
CA ASP A 149 20.68 -21.05 24.00
C ASP A 149 19.95 -22.26 23.39
N PHE A 150 20.17 -22.48 22.09
CA PHE A 150 19.73 -23.70 21.39
C PHE A 150 20.65 -24.90 21.66
N SER A 151 21.77 -24.71 22.36
CA SER A 151 22.78 -25.74 22.60
C SER A 151 22.25 -26.85 23.50
N GLY A 152 21.40 -26.51 24.47
CA GLY A 152 20.84 -27.46 25.43
C GLY A 152 19.83 -28.46 24.85
N LEU A 153 19.13 -28.10 23.77
CA LEU A 153 18.14 -28.97 23.10
C LEU A 153 18.81 -29.89 22.07
N ALA A 154 19.78 -29.37 21.31
CA ALA A 154 20.59 -30.15 20.38
C ALA A 154 21.54 -31.14 21.08
N GLN A 155 22.03 -30.83 22.29
CA GLN A 155 22.87 -31.77 23.06
C GLN A 155 22.10 -32.95 23.67
N LYS A 156 20.78 -32.82 23.90
CA LYS A 156 19.95 -33.91 24.46
C LYS A 156 19.45 -34.90 23.40
N LEU A 157 19.47 -34.53 22.13
CA LEU A 157 19.01 -35.36 21.03
C LEU A 157 20.09 -35.34 19.94
N ASN A 158 20.78 -36.46 19.74
CA ASN A 158 21.81 -36.62 18.71
C ASN A 158 21.15 -36.69 17.31
N ILE A 159 20.50 -35.58 16.89
CA ILE A 159 19.61 -35.48 15.72
C ILE A 159 20.38 -35.63 14.41
N ASP A 160 21.64 -35.17 14.38
CA ASP A 160 22.54 -35.31 13.23
C ASP A 160 22.74 -36.78 12.79
N SER A 161 22.56 -37.72 13.71
CA SER A 161 22.70 -39.16 13.42
C SER A 161 21.40 -39.85 13.01
N LEU A 162 20.24 -39.21 13.22
CA LEU A 162 18.91 -39.84 13.06
C LEU A 162 18.08 -39.25 11.90
N ILE A 163 18.36 -38.01 11.49
CA ILE A 163 17.63 -37.32 10.44
C ILE A 163 18.66 -36.69 9.50
N HIS A 164 18.87 -37.33 8.35
CA HIS A 164 19.54 -36.70 7.21
C HIS A 164 18.75 -35.44 6.80
N LEU A 165 19.17 -34.26 7.28
CA LEU A 165 18.49 -32.99 6.99
C LEU A 165 18.39 -32.70 5.48
N ASP A 166 19.32 -33.24 4.70
CA ASP A 166 19.33 -33.24 3.23
C ASP A 166 18.21 -34.09 2.59
N LYS A 167 17.54 -34.95 3.36
CA LYS A 167 16.42 -35.80 2.91
C LYS A 167 15.05 -35.33 3.40
N LEU A 168 14.97 -34.15 4.04
CA LEU A 168 13.70 -33.56 4.43
C LEU A 168 12.95 -33.11 3.18
N SER A 169 11.74 -33.63 3.01
CA SER A 169 10.87 -33.26 1.89
C SER A 169 10.48 -31.78 1.94
N THR A 170 10.50 -31.18 3.15
CA THR A 170 10.29 -29.75 3.42
C THR A 170 11.33 -28.87 2.75
N VAL A 171 12.61 -29.26 2.72
CA VAL A 171 13.68 -28.46 2.12
C VAL A 171 13.50 -28.40 0.59
N ALA A 172 13.19 -29.56 -0.02
CA ALA A 172 12.87 -29.63 -1.44
C ALA A 172 11.59 -28.85 -1.77
N GLY A 173 10.57 -28.92 -0.90
CA GLY A 173 9.33 -28.15 -1.01
C GLY A 173 9.53 -26.64 -0.96
N TYR A 174 10.31 -26.17 0.02
CA TYR A 174 10.65 -24.75 0.15
C TYR A 174 11.38 -24.23 -1.08
N ASN A 175 12.38 -24.96 -1.57
CA ASN A 175 13.12 -24.53 -2.76
C ASN A 175 12.22 -24.46 -4.00
N ALA A 176 11.30 -25.41 -4.16
CA ALA A 176 10.33 -25.39 -5.24
C ALA A 176 9.37 -24.19 -5.12
N LEU A 177 8.84 -23.92 -3.93
CA LEU A 177 7.96 -22.78 -3.66
C LEU A 177 8.68 -21.44 -3.89
N SER A 178 9.90 -21.29 -3.37
CA SER A 178 10.72 -20.09 -3.56
C SER A 178 11.00 -19.85 -5.06
N HIS A 179 11.33 -20.91 -5.80
CA HIS A 179 11.59 -20.80 -7.23
C HIS A 179 10.34 -20.42 -8.03
N GLU A 180 9.18 -21.00 -7.69
CA GLU A 180 7.89 -20.66 -8.28
C GLU A 180 7.53 -19.18 -8.02
N ALA A 181 7.72 -18.71 -6.78
CA ALA A 181 7.46 -17.32 -6.40
C ALA A 181 8.40 -16.34 -7.12
N ASP A 182 9.70 -16.63 -7.14
CA ASP A 182 10.70 -15.78 -7.81
C ASP A 182 10.49 -15.73 -9.32
N SER A 183 10.25 -16.88 -9.96
CA SER A 183 9.99 -16.95 -11.41
C SER A 183 8.70 -16.21 -11.78
N THR A 184 7.64 -16.33 -10.97
CA THR A 184 6.39 -15.59 -11.15
C THR A 184 6.63 -14.09 -11.08
N LYS A 185 7.38 -13.62 -10.08
CA LYS A 185 7.73 -12.20 -9.94
C LYS A 185 8.46 -11.68 -11.17
N ASP A 186 9.42 -12.42 -11.70
CA ASP A 186 10.20 -12.02 -12.87
C ASP A 186 9.35 -12.00 -14.15
N VAL A 187 8.51 -13.01 -14.36
CA VAL A 187 7.58 -13.08 -15.49
C VAL A 187 6.65 -11.86 -15.47
N TRP A 188 6.04 -11.54 -14.33
CA TRP A 188 5.10 -10.43 -14.22
C TRP A 188 5.76 -9.05 -14.29
N SER A 189 6.94 -8.89 -13.68
CA SER A 189 7.77 -7.69 -13.82
C SER A 189 8.08 -7.39 -15.30
N ASN A 190 8.41 -8.43 -16.07
CA ASN A 190 8.69 -8.30 -17.50
C ASN A 190 7.43 -8.12 -18.35
N ALA A 191 6.33 -8.83 -18.04
CA ALA A 191 5.06 -8.70 -18.75
C ALA A 191 4.52 -7.26 -18.65
N ILE A 192 4.57 -6.66 -17.46
CA ILE A 192 4.11 -5.28 -17.23
C ILE A 192 5.02 -4.27 -17.95
N LYS A 193 6.35 -4.45 -17.87
CA LYS A 193 7.31 -3.54 -18.52
C LYS A 193 7.23 -3.59 -20.05
N ASN A 194 7.12 -4.78 -20.63
CA ASN A 194 7.23 -4.98 -22.08
C ASN A 194 5.95 -4.61 -22.83
N GLN A 195 4.77 -4.69 -22.19
CA GLN A 195 3.49 -4.43 -22.84
C GLN A 195 3.16 -2.94 -23.00
N ASN A 196 3.88 -2.07 -22.30
CA ASN A 196 3.75 -0.60 -22.34
C ASN A 196 2.30 -0.11 -22.48
N TYR A 197 1.44 -0.59 -21.57
CA TYR A 197 0.01 -0.28 -21.59
C TYR A 197 -0.27 1.22 -21.54
N SER A 198 0.59 1.98 -20.85
CA SER A 198 0.52 3.45 -20.79
C SER A 198 0.63 4.07 -22.19
N THR A 199 1.63 3.69 -23.00
CA THR A 199 1.77 4.19 -24.37
C THR A 199 0.60 3.75 -25.24
N ARG A 200 0.18 2.48 -25.19
CA ARG A 200 -0.97 1.99 -25.98
C ARG A 200 -2.26 2.75 -25.67
N ILE A 201 -2.52 3.05 -24.39
CA ILE A 201 -3.69 3.82 -23.94
C ILE A 201 -3.55 5.29 -24.37
N ASN A 202 -2.37 5.88 -24.25
CA ASN A 202 -2.13 7.26 -24.68
C ASN A 202 -2.27 7.44 -26.19
N ASP A 203 -1.84 6.46 -26.98
CA ASP A 203 -1.99 6.48 -28.43
C ASP A 203 -3.45 6.29 -28.86
N LEU A 204 -4.19 5.41 -28.20
CA LEU A 204 -5.65 5.30 -28.36
C LEU A 204 -6.34 6.63 -28.04
N LYS A 205 -5.96 7.27 -26.93
CA LYS A 205 -6.48 8.59 -26.55
C LYS A 205 -6.19 9.65 -27.62
N LYS A 206 -4.96 9.74 -28.12
CA LYS A 206 -4.61 10.65 -29.23
C LYS A 206 -5.43 10.38 -30.50
N LYS A 207 -5.63 9.11 -30.86
CA LYS A 207 -6.47 8.73 -32.02
C LYS A 207 -7.91 9.16 -31.84
N ILE A 208 -8.46 9.02 -30.62
CA ILE A 208 -9.80 9.48 -30.26
C ILE A 208 -9.88 11.02 -30.30
N ASP A 209 -8.92 11.72 -29.70
CA ASP A 209 -8.86 13.18 -29.66
C ASP A 209 -8.71 13.80 -31.07
N ALA A 210 -8.09 13.07 -32.00
CA ALA A 210 -7.93 13.48 -33.39
C ALA A 210 -9.19 13.29 -34.24
N LEU A 211 -10.25 12.63 -33.74
CA LEU A 211 -11.51 12.48 -34.45
C LEU A 211 -12.23 13.83 -34.51
N GLN A 212 -12.14 14.49 -35.65
CA GLN A 212 -12.89 15.73 -35.91
C GLN A 212 -14.33 15.40 -36.29
N ILE A 213 -15.21 15.36 -35.29
CA ILE A 213 -16.65 15.18 -35.48
C ILE A 213 -17.28 16.57 -35.66
N ASP A 214 -17.36 17.02 -36.91
CA ASP A 214 -17.97 18.31 -37.26
C ASP A 214 -19.48 18.17 -37.52
N LYS A 215 -20.26 19.25 -37.41
CA LYS A 215 -21.72 19.22 -37.65
C LYS A 215 -22.10 19.06 -39.13
N ASN A 216 -21.17 19.35 -40.04
CA ASN A 216 -21.38 19.28 -41.50
C ASN A 216 -20.60 18.10 -42.10
N ILE A 217 -20.97 16.88 -41.72
CA ILE A 217 -20.37 15.64 -42.25
C ILE A 217 -21.02 15.27 -43.58
N ASP A 218 -20.20 15.22 -44.64
CA ASP A 218 -20.58 14.61 -45.91
C ASP A 218 -20.41 13.07 -45.87
N ILE A 219 -20.97 12.37 -46.86
CA ILE A 219 -20.96 10.90 -46.92
C ILE A 219 -19.53 10.32 -46.93
N VAL A 220 -18.57 11.02 -47.53
CA VAL A 220 -17.18 10.56 -47.65
C VAL A 220 -16.46 10.69 -46.30
N LYS A 221 -16.63 11.82 -45.61
CA LYS A 221 -16.14 12.05 -44.24
C LYS A 221 -16.80 11.09 -43.24
N ALA A 222 -18.08 10.80 -43.39
CA ALA A 222 -18.78 9.81 -42.57
C ALA A 222 -18.15 8.42 -42.70
N GLN A 223 -17.86 7.97 -43.92
CA GLN A 223 -17.21 6.68 -44.16
C GLN A 223 -15.80 6.62 -43.58
N GLN A 224 -15.03 7.71 -43.67
CA GLN A 224 -13.69 7.80 -43.08
C GLN A 224 -13.74 7.76 -41.54
N LEU A 225 -14.64 8.50 -40.91
CA LEU A 225 -14.85 8.47 -39.46
C LEU A 225 -15.28 7.08 -38.98
N LEU A 226 -16.19 6.42 -39.71
CA LEU A 226 -16.65 5.07 -39.36
C LEU A 226 -15.52 4.05 -39.48
N LYS A 227 -14.61 4.22 -40.46
CA LYS A 227 -13.40 3.40 -40.57
C LYS A 227 -12.44 3.62 -39.40
N GLN A 228 -12.17 4.88 -39.03
CA GLN A 228 -11.31 5.22 -37.88
C GLN A 228 -11.88 4.71 -36.56
N LEU A 229 -13.19 4.84 -36.34
CA LEU A 229 -13.88 4.30 -35.17
C LEU A 229 -13.80 2.77 -35.10
N ASN A 230 -13.94 2.08 -36.22
CA ASN A 230 -13.78 0.62 -36.27
C ASN A 230 -12.33 0.19 -35.99
N GLU A 231 -11.34 0.96 -36.42
CA GLU A 231 -9.92 0.71 -36.10
C GLU A 231 -9.65 0.92 -34.60
N ILE A 232 -10.14 2.03 -34.02
CA ILE A 232 -10.05 2.29 -32.58
C ILE A 232 -10.74 1.19 -31.78
N LYS A 233 -11.96 0.80 -32.18
CA LYS A 233 -12.70 -0.29 -31.53
C LYS A 233 -11.89 -1.59 -31.53
N LYS A 234 -11.30 -1.96 -32.68
CA LYS A 234 -10.46 -3.16 -32.76
C LYS A 234 -9.25 -3.09 -31.83
N GLU A 235 -8.60 -1.94 -31.74
CA GLU A 235 -7.45 -1.76 -30.85
C GLU A 235 -7.85 -1.82 -29.36
N VAL A 236 -9.02 -1.27 -29.01
CA VAL A 236 -9.61 -1.39 -27.67
C VAL A 236 -9.97 -2.84 -27.35
N ASP A 237 -10.59 -3.56 -28.28
CA ASP A 237 -10.93 -4.98 -28.12
C ASP A 237 -9.67 -5.83 -27.92
N VAL A 238 -8.61 -5.57 -28.69
CA VAL A 238 -7.30 -6.23 -28.50
C VAL A 238 -6.72 -5.93 -27.12
N LEU A 239 -6.72 -4.65 -26.69
CA LEU A 239 -6.22 -4.27 -25.38
C LEU A 239 -7.03 -4.93 -24.24
N LYS A 240 -8.36 -4.98 -24.38
CA LYS A 240 -9.25 -5.66 -23.43
C LYS A 240 -8.93 -7.15 -23.34
N ASN A 241 -8.79 -7.82 -24.49
CA ASN A 241 -8.48 -9.25 -24.54
C ASN A 241 -7.09 -9.54 -23.95
N ASP A 242 -6.09 -8.68 -24.22
CA ASP A 242 -4.76 -8.80 -23.62
C ASP A 242 -4.83 -8.69 -22.09
N LEU A 243 -5.57 -7.70 -21.57
CA LEU A 243 -5.75 -7.52 -20.12
C LEU A 243 -6.52 -8.67 -19.47
N GLN A 244 -7.55 -9.21 -20.14
CA GLN A 244 -8.29 -10.39 -19.68
C GLN A 244 -7.40 -11.63 -19.65
N LYS A 245 -6.54 -11.81 -20.66
CA LYS A 245 -5.56 -12.89 -20.68
C LYS A 245 -4.55 -12.75 -19.54
N GLN A 246 -3.99 -11.55 -19.34
CA GLN A 246 -3.08 -11.29 -18.22
C GLN A 246 -3.77 -11.53 -16.86
N LYS A 247 -5.03 -11.12 -16.70
CA LYS A 247 -5.83 -11.44 -15.50
C LYS A 247 -5.86 -12.96 -15.25
N SER A 248 -6.21 -13.75 -16.27
CA SER A 248 -6.27 -15.22 -16.14
C SER A 248 -4.91 -15.81 -15.76
N GLU A 249 -3.84 -15.42 -16.45
CA GLU A 249 -2.48 -15.91 -16.19
C GLU A 249 -2.02 -15.54 -14.77
N LEU A 250 -2.41 -14.37 -14.25
CA LEU A 250 -2.06 -13.96 -12.89
C LEU A 250 -2.82 -14.79 -11.86
N THR A 251 -4.12 -14.99 -12.05
CA THR A 251 -4.93 -15.85 -11.18
C THR A 251 -4.38 -17.28 -11.14
N ASP A 252 -4.02 -17.85 -12.30
CA ASP A 252 -3.44 -19.19 -12.38
C ASP A 252 -2.08 -19.27 -11.67
N ALA A 253 -1.23 -18.25 -11.80
CA ALA A 253 0.05 -18.18 -11.10
C ALA A 253 -0.13 -18.09 -9.57
N VAL A 254 -1.08 -17.28 -9.10
CA VAL A 254 -1.41 -17.19 -7.67
C VAL A 254 -1.91 -18.54 -7.15
N GLN A 255 -2.77 -19.22 -7.91
CA GLN A 255 -3.27 -20.55 -7.56
C GLN A 255 -2.18 -21.63 -7.57
N SER A 256 -1.19 -21.53 -8.46
CA SER A 256 -0.02 -22.42 -8.50
C SER A 256 0.80 -22.29 -7.21
N ILE A 257 1.10 -21.05 -6.80
CA ILE A 257 1.86 -20.77 -5.58
C ILE A 257 1.09 -21.25 -4.34
N ASP A 258 -0.23 -21.05 -4.32
CA ASP A 258 -1.12 -21.55 -3.27
C ASP A 258 -1.04 -23.07 -3.13
N THR A 259 -1.16 -23.78 -4.25
CA THR A 259 -1.04 -25.24 -4.31
C THR A 259 0.35 -25.72 -3.86
N ALA A 260 1.41 -24.98 -4.22
CA ALA A 260 2.78 -25.28 -3.80
C ALA A 260 2.96 -25.09 -2.29
N PHE A 261 2.30 -24.09 -1.70
CA PHE A 261 2.30 -23.85 -0.26
C PHE A 261 1.56 -24.97 0.50
N ASP A 262 0.38 -25.39 0.05
CA ASP A 262 -0.36 -26.53 0.64
C ASP A 262 0.44 -27.83 0.61
N LYS A 263 1.15 -28.05 -0.50
CA LYS A 263 2.06 -29.19 -0.65
C LYS A 263 3.20 -29.11 0.35
N LEU A 264 3.78 -27.93 0.56
CA LEU A 264 4.83 -27.72 1.56
C LEU A 264 4.31 -28.00 2.98
N GLN A 265 3.12 -27.52 3.35
CA GLN A 265 2.53 -27.83 4.65
C GLN A 265 2.36 -29.34 4.86
N SER A 266 1.95 -30.06 3.80
CA SER A 266 1.84 -31.52 3.83
C SER A 266 3.21 -32.21 4.00
N GLN A 267 4.27 -31.67 3.39
CA GLN A 267 5.65 -32.17 3.54
C GLN A 267 6.20 -31.89 4.95
N MET A 268 5.95 -30.71 5.51
CA MET A 268 6.29 -30.37 6.89
C MET A 268 5.66 -31.36 7.87
N LYS A 269 4.36 -31.65 7.68
CA LYS A 269 3.64 -32.64 8.49
C LYS A 269 4.26 -34.03 8.39
N ALA A 270 4.59 -34.48 7.17
CA ALA A 270 5.20 -35.78 6.94
C ALA A 270 6.60 -35.91 7.58
N ASP A 271 7.40 -34.84 7.51
CA ASP A 271 8.73 -34.80 8.10
C ASP A 271 8.69 -34.77 9.64
N ILE A 272 7.75 -34.02 10.24
CA ILE A 272 7.49 -34.04 11.69
C ILE A 272 7.08 -35.45 12.14
N GLU A 273 6.13 -36.09 11.45
CA GLU A 273 5.70 -37.46 11.77
C GLU A 273 6.83 -38.49 11.63
N ARG A 274 7.69 -38.32 10.63
CA ARG A 274 8.88 -39.15 10.45
C ARG A 274 9.86 -38.97 11.62
N ALA A 275 10.14 -37.72 12.01
CA ALA A 275 11.01 -37.42 13.14
C ALA A 275 10.46 -37.99 14.44
N LYS A 276 9.15 -37.83 14.69
CA LYS A 276 8.44 -38.38 15.86
C LYS A 276 8.59 -39.90 15.96
N LYS A 277 8.44 -40.62 14.85
CA LYS A 277 8.61 -42.08 14.78
C LYS A 277 10.05 -42.52 15.03
N LEU A 278 11.02 -41.84 14.41
CA LEU A 278 12.44 -42.23 14.49
C LEU A 278 13.04 -41.96 15.88
N ALA A 279 12.74 -40.81 16.46
CA ALA A 279 13.29 -40.41 17.75
C ALA A 279 12.48 -40.91 18.96
N ARG A 280 11.41 -41.70 18.73
CA ARG A 280 10.48 -42.20 19.77
C ARG A 280 9.94 -41.11 20.70
N LEU A 281 9.81 -39.89 20.18
CA LEU A 281 9.39 -38.70 20.92
C LEU A 281 7.88 -38.74 21.11
N LYS A 282 7.41 -39.53 22.09
CA LYS A 282 5.98 -39.61 22.43
C LYS A 282 5.48 -38.37 23.18
N GLU A 283 6.38 -37.63 23.83
CA GLU A 283 6.04 -36.56 24.77
C GLU A 283 6.13 -35.14 24.20
N LEU A 284 6.73 -34.96 23.01
CA LEU A 284 6.85 -33.64 22.37
C LEU A 284 5.66 -33.36 21.45
N ASP A 285 5.16 -32.13 21.53
CA ASP A 285 4.08 -31.63 20.68
C ASP A 285 4.57 -31.42 19.23
N THR A 286 3.66 -31.48 18.25
CA THR A 286 3.97 -31.27 16.83
C THR A 286 4.63 -29.92 16.57
N ARG A 287 4.24 -28.90 17.35
CA ARG A 287 4.76 -27.54 17.30
C ARG A 287 6.25 -27.46 17.65
N ASP A 288 6.64 -28.09 18.76
CA ASP A 288 8.03 -28.10 19.24
C ASP A 288 8.95 -28.89 18.30
N ILE A 289 8.44 -30.00 17.74
CA ILE A 289 9.17 -30.79 16.75
C ILE A 289 9.34 -30.00 15.45
N GLY A 290 8.31 -29.29 15.00
CA GLY A 290 8.40 -28.42 13.83
C GLY A 290 9.48 -27.33 14.02
N LEU A 291 9.46 -26.64 15.16
CA LEU A 291 10.44 -25.61 15.46
C LEU A 291 11.87 -26.16 15.56
N LEU A 292 12.03 -27.35 16.15
CA LEU A 292 13.30 -28.04 16.27
C LEU A 292 13.86 -28.49 14.90
N LEU A 293 12.99 -28.96 13.99
CA LEU A 293 13.40 -29.45 12.67
C LEU A 293 13.69 -28.33 11.68
N PHE A 294 12.94 -27.23 11.75
CA PHE A 294 12.94 -26.20 10.72
C PHE A 294 13.63 -24.91 11.17
N GLY A 295 13.62 -24.62 12.47
CA GLY A 295 14.21 -23.41 13.06
C GLY A 295 13.52 -22.12 12.66
N SER A 296 13.76 -21.04 13.41
CA SER A 296 13.24 -19.70 13.11
C SER A 296 13.60 -19.18 11.71
N PRO A 297 14.81 -19.39 11.15
CA PRO A 297 15.16 -18.85 9.84
C PRO A 297 14.32 -19.39 8.68
N LEU A 298 13.83 -20.64 8.74
CA LEU A 298 12.95 -21.17 7.70
C LEU A 298 11.54 -20.58 7.83
N ILE A 299 11.06 -20.40 9.06
CA ILE A 299 9.76 -19.79 9.35
C ILE A 299 9.72 -18.34 8.85
N GLU A 300 10.74 -17.53 9.14
CA GLU A 300 10.83 -16.13 8.66
C GLU A 300 10.85 -16.03 7.12
N ARG A 301 11.53 -16.95 6.44
CA ARG A 301 11.56 -17.01 4.97
C ARG A 301 10.20 -17.38 4.38
N LEU A 302 9.48 -18.29 5.03
CA LEU A 302 8.14 -18.68 4.63
C LEU A 302 7.10 -17.59 4.87
N GLU A 303 7.22 -16.84 5.97
CA GLU A 303 6.41 -15.64 6.21
C GLU A 303 6.59 -14.61 5.09
N SER A 304 7.84 -14.38 4.65
CA SER A 304 8.11 -13.46 3.55
C SER A 304 7.39 -13.88 2.26
N VAL A 305 7.37 -15.18 1.94
CA VAL A 305 6.66 -15.72 0.77
C VAL A 305 5.14 -15.57 0.94
N LEU A 306 4.62 -15.86 2.13
CA LEU A 306 3.19 -15.73 2.44
C LEU A 306 2.69 -14.30 2.39
N ASP A 307 3.48 -13.33 2.83
CA ASP A 307 3.15 -11.91 2.70
C ASP A 307 2.87 -11.53 1.23
N TYR A 308 3.68 -12.04 0.29
CA TYR A 308 3.45 -11.83 -1.14
C TYR A 308 2.22 -12.56 -1.67
N ILE A 309 1.97 -13.80 -1.21
CA ILE A 309 0.78 -14.57 -1.57
C ILE A 309 -0.49 -13.86 -1.09
N ASN A 310 -0.52 -13.43 0.18
CA ASN A 310 -1.65 -12.74 0.79
C ASN A 310 -1.91 -11.39 0.11
N MET A 311 -0.84 -10.66 -0.25
CA MET A 311 -0.96 -9.46 -1.06
C MET A 311 -1.58 -9.78 -2.43
N ALA A 312 -1.13 -10.83 -3.11
CA ALA A 312 -1.69 -11.24 -4.39
C ALA A 312 -3.17 -11.66 -4.27
N ARG A 313 -3.54 -12.44 -3.25
CA ARG A 313 -4.93 -12.83 -2.94
C ARG A 313 -5.82 -11.61 -2.67
N ARG A 314 -5.30 -10.57 -2.00
CA ARG A 314 -6.05 -9.35 -1.72
C ARG A 314 -6.33 -8.53 -2.98
N TYR A 315 -5.39 -8.46 -3.91
CA TYR A 315 -5.47 -7.56 -5.07
C TYR A 315 -5.91 -8.24 -6.38
N ALA A 316 -5.73 -9.55 -6.54
CA ALA A 316 -6.22 -10.29 -7.72
C ALA A 316 -7.75 -10.20 -7.92
N PRO A 317 -8.59 -10.28 -6.86
CA PRO A 317 -10.03 -10.07 -6.98
C PRO A 317 -10.39 -8.60 -7.25
N ALA A 318 -9.64 -7.63 -6.72
CA ALA A 318 -9.90 -6.21 -7.00
C ALA A 318 -9.71 -5.87 -8.49
N ALA A 319 -8.76 -6.52 -9.17
CA ALA A 319 -8.63 -6.45 -10.62
C ALA A 319 -9.81 -7.10 -11.36
N SER A 320 -10.47 -8.11 -10.77
CA SER A 320 -11.65 -8.75 -11.37
C SER A 320 -12.87 -7.81 -11.42
N ILE A 321 -13.08 -7.02 -10.36
CA ILE A 321 -14.18 -6.04 -10.26
C ILE A 321 -14.02 -4.90 -11.29
N LEU A 322 -12.78 -4.54 -11.63
CA LEU A 322 -12.51 -3.47 -12.60
C LEU A 322 -12.58 -3.93 -14.07
N LEU A 323 -12.45 -5.23 -14.34
CA LEU A 323 -12.37 -5.81 -15.69
C LEU A 323 -13.60 -6.64 -16.08
N ASP A 324 -14.38 -7.11 -15.11
CA ASP A 324 -15.68 -7.72 -15.37
C ASP A 324 -16.66 -6.60 -15.70
N SER A 325 -16.88 -6.40 -17.00
CA SER A 325 -18.02 -5.64 -17.47
C SER A 325 -19.28 -6.32 -16.94
N GLU A 326 -19.91 -5.73 -15.92
CA GLU A 326 -21.37 -5.76 -15.89
C GLU A 326 -21.84 -5.41 -17.31
N LYS A 327 -22.70 -6.25 -17.88
CA LYS A 327 -23.33 -5.92 -19.17
C LYS A 327 -23.96 -4.56 -18.99
N GLU A 328 -23.37 -3.53 -19.62
CA GLU A 328 -23.98 -2.21 -19.65
C GLU A 328 -25.41 -2.40 -20.15
N PRO A 329 -26.41 -2.05 -19.33
CA PRO A 329 -27.79 -2.09 -19.80
C PRO A 329 -27.86 -1.22 -21.05
N ALA A 330 -28.60 -1.70 -22.06
CA ALA A 330 -28.77 -0.96 -23.30
C ALA A 330 -29.14 0.50 -22.97
N PRO A 331 -28.49 1.50 -23.59
CA PRO A 331 -28.65 2.89 -23.19
C PRO A 331 -30.13 3.27 -23.22
N GLU A 332 -30.64 3.86 -22.15
CA GLU A 332 -32.01 4.33 -22.10
C GLU A 332 -32.26 5.29 -23.26
N ARG A 333 -33.27 4.97 -24.09
CA ARG A 333 -33.67 5.86 -25.19
C ARG A 333 -34.03 7.22 -24.61
N PHE A 334 -33.48 8.28 -25.21
CA PHE A 334 -33.63 9.67 -24.79
C PHE A 334 -32.85 10.08 -23.52
N ALA A 335 -31.88 9.30 -23.05
CA ALA A 335 -30.89 9.81 -22.11
C ALA A 335 -30.12 10.96 -22.79
N GLY A 336 -30.15 12.15 -22.17
CA GLY A 336 -29.34 13.28 -22.60
C GLY A 336 -27.85 12.92 -22.58
N GLN A 337 -27.04 13.61 -23.40
CA GLN A 337 -25.58 13.43 -23.37
C GLN A 337 -24.95 14.44 -22.41
N ASP A 338 -24.02 13.99 -21.58
CA ASP A 338 -23.13 14.89 -20.84
C ASP A 338 -22.04 15.41 -21.78
N ILE A 339 -22.09 16.71 -22.10
CA ILE A 339 -21.05 17.37 -22.88
C ILE A 339 -20.00 17.91 -21.90
N TYR A 340 -18.85 17.25 -21.84
CA TYR A 340 -17.73 17.72 -21.05
C TYR A 340 -17.03 18.88 -21.77
N PHE A 341 -17.11 20.08 -21.19
CA PHE A 341 -16.37 21.24 -21.66
C PHE A 341 -14.86 21.03 -21.43
N PRO A 342 -13.99 21.48 -22.36
CA PRO A 342 -12.54 21.39 -22.18
C PRO A 342 -12.14 22.12 -20.89
N PHE A 343 -11.52 21.40 -19.97
CA PHE A 343 -11.16 21.93 -18.67
C PHE A 343 -9.98 22.91 -18.81
N HIS A 344 -10.21 24.19 -18.53
CA HIS A 344 -9.24 25.26 -18.78
C HIS A 344 -8.05 25.31 -17.80
N HIS A 345 -8.09 24.58 -16.68
CA HIS A 345 -7.06 24.65 -15.65
C HIS A 345 -6.26 23.35 -15.58
N ASN A 346 -4.95 23.42 -15.81
CA ASN A 346 -4.06 22.26 -15.78
C ASN A 346 -3.59 21.99 -14.33
N TYR A 347 -4.47 21.41 -13.50
CA TYR A 347 -4.14 21.00 -12.14
C TYR A 347 -3.72 19.52 -12.09
N PRO A 348 -2.60 19.19 -11.42
CA PRO A 348 -2.30 17.80 -11.05
C PRO A 348 -3.43 17.20 -10.21
N LYS A 349 -3.67 15.90 -10.35
CA LYS A 349 -4.62 15.17 -9.47
C LYS A 349 -4.33 15.36 -7.99
N PHE A 350 -3.06 15.36 -7.62
CA PHE A 350 -2.58 15.61 -6.27
C PHE A 350 -1.37 16.53 -6.30
N LEU A 351 -1.38 17.58 -5.48
CA LEU A 351 -0.26 18.50 -5.33
C LEU A 351 -0.22 19.05 -3.91
N VAL A 352 0.93 18.95 -3.25
CA VAL A 352 1.28 19.74 -2.07
C VAL A 352 2.35 20.73 -2.48
N ARG A 353 1.98 22.01 -2.60
CA ARG A 353 2.91 23.06 -3.07
C ARG A 353 4.06 23.25 -2.11
N LYS A 354 3.79 23.20 -0.80
CA LYS A 354 4.78 23.37 0.25
C LYS A 354 4.43 22.56 1.49
N VAL A 355 5.40 21.81 1.99
CA VAL A 355 5.38 21.17 3.30
C VAL A 355 6.46 21.84 4.14
N ILE A 356 6.12 22.30 5.33
CA ILE A 356 7.05 22.82 6.33
C ILE A 356 7.18 21.74 7.40
N LEU A 357 8.39 21.28 7.62
CA LEU A 357 8.72 20.14 8.45
C LEU A 357 9.54 20.63 9.63
N SER A 358 9.23 20.17 10.83
CA SER A 358 10.13 20.27 11.97
C SER A 358 10.20 18.94 12.71
N SER A 359 11.36 18.66 13.28
CA SER A 359 11.68 17.47 14.06
C SER A 359 12.40 17.92 15.32
N GLY A 360 11.91 17.43 16.46
CA GLY A 360 12.58 17.59 17.75
C GLY A 360 12.82 16.22 18.34
N THR A 361 14.07 15.89 18.65
CA THR A 361 14.38 14.69 19.45
C THR A 361 13.84 14.86 20.87
N GLY A 362 13.29 13.80 21.47
CA GLY A 362 12.61 13.84 22.76
C GLY A 362 13.49 14.42 23.90
N LYS A 363 12.83 14.81 25.00
CA LYS A 363 13.34 15.59 26.15
C LYS A 363 14.62 15.09 26.86
N ASP A 364 15.25 13.99 26.45
CA ASP A 364 16.35 13.33 27.19
C ASP A 364 17.59 12.96 26.35
N SER A 365 17.81 13.52 25.16
CA SER A 365 18.98 13.14 24.33
C SER A 365 19.96 14.29 24.09
N THR A 366 21.07 14.28 24.85
CA THR A 366 22.31 15.05 24.61
C THR A 366 22.94 14.80 23.22
N SER A 367 22.47 13.77 22.50
CA SER A 367 22.90 13.34 21.17
C SER A 367 21.89 13.64 20.06
N GLY A 368 20.82 14.39 20.37
CA GLY A 368 19.69 14.61 19.47
C GLY A 368 20.02 15.46 18.23
N TYR A 369 19.35 15.14 17.11
CA TYR A 369 19.30 15.98 15.92
C TYR A 369 17.94 16.67 15.86
N ASN A 370 17.94 17.95 15.48
CA ASN A 370 16.76 18.69 15.10
C ASN A 370 16.80 18.86 13.59
N VAL A 371 15.74 18.41 12.91
CA VAL A 371 15.60 18.56 11.47
C VAL A 371 14.51 19.59 11.22
N SER A 372 14.80 20.61 10.43
CA SER A 372 13.78 21.57 10.00
C SER A 372 13.94 21.84 8.52
N GLY A 373 12.85 22.17 7.83
CA GLY A 373 12.99 22.50 6.42
C GLY A 373 11.69 22.51 5.66
N THR A 374 11.82 22.56 4.34
CA THR A 374 10.69 22.66 3.43
C THR A 374 10.82 21.67 2.29
N LEU A 375 9.73 20.98 1.98
CA LEU A 375 9.54 20.22 0.74
C LEU A 375 8.56 20.99 -0.13
N SER A 376 8.88 21.27 -1.38
CA SER A 376 8.00 21.99 -2.30
C SER A 376 7.69 21.14 -3.53
N GLY A 377 6.45 21.25 -4.03
CA GLY A 377 6.07 20.65 -5.30
C GLY A 377 5.90 19.13 -5.27
N LEU A 378 5.42 18.55 -4.17
CA LEU A 378 5.14 17.12 -4.09
C LEU A 378 3.86 16.80 -4.87
N THR A 379 3.97 16.03 -5.96
CA THR A 379 2.85 15.74 -6.86
C THR A 379 2.98 14.35 -7.50
N ASN A 380 1.84 13.77 -7.88
CA ASN A 380 1.79 12.53 -8.66
C ASN A 380 1.85 12.76 -10.18
N GLU A 381 1.77 14.01 -10.66
CA GLU A 381 1.83 14.36 -12.07
C GLU A 381 2.81 15.53 -12.32
N PRO A 382 4.14 15.32 -12.18
CA PRO A 382 5.15 16.38 -12.28
C PRO A 382 5.12 17.14 -13.61
N ALA A 383 4.88 16.43 -14.72
CA ALA A 383 4.74 17.03 -16.05
C ALA A 383 3.54 18.00 -16.16
N VAL A 384 2.47 17.76 -15.40
CA VAL A 384 1.29 18.64 -15.34
C VAL A 384 1.59 19.87 -14.46
N TYR A 385 2.30 19.67 -13.35
CA TYR A 385 2.69 20.74 -12.45
C TYR A 385 3.72 21.69 -13.08
N GLY A 386 4.62 21.16 -13.91
CA GLY A 386 5.62 21.92 -14.65
C GLY A 386 6.82 22.38 -13.83
N LEU A 387 6.94 21.94 -12.57
CA LEU A 387 8.03 22.28 -11.65
C LEU A 387 8.54 21.01 -10.94
N PRO A 388 9.84 20.94 -10.62
CA PRO A 388 10.42 19.82 -9.90
C PRO A 388 9.98 19.79 -8.43
N THR A 389 10.06 18.61 -7.81
CA THR A 389 9.96 18.49 -6.36
C THR A 389 11.30 18.88 -5.74
N THR A 390 11.29 19.78 -4.76
CA THR A 390 12.51 20.28 -4.11
C THR A 390 12.43 20.11 -2.61
N ALA A 391 13.53 19.71 -1.97
CA ALA A 391 13.64 19.63 -0.52
C ALA A 391 14.83 20.46 -0.05
N ASP A 392 14.60 21.33 0.93
CA ASP A 392 15.62 22.10 1.62
C ASP A 392 15.49 21.79 3.11
N LEU A 393 16.41 20.98 3.64
CA LEU A 393 16.42 20.52 5.03
C LEU A 393 17.69 21.01 5.73
N THR A 394 17.54 21.41 6.97
CA THR A 394 18.62 21.75 7.90
C THR A 394 18.58 20.75 9.04
N VAL A 395 19.71 20.11 9.30
CA VAL A 395 19.91 19.14 10.37
C VAL A 395 20.90 19.72 11.36
N GLU A 396 20.43 20.07 12.55
CA GLU A 396 21.26 20.63 13.62
C GLU A 396 21.44 19.59 14.71
N LYS A 397 22.69 19.32 15.09
CA LYS A 397 22.94 18.53 16.30
C LYS A 397 22.84 19.45 17.51
N ASN A 398 22.19 18.99 18.59
CA ASN A 398 22.06 19.76 19.84
C ASN A 398 23.40 20.24 20.41
N THR A 399 24.49 19.51 20.12
CA THR A 399 25.87 19.87 20.44
C THR A 399 26.78 19.58 19.23
N GLY A 400 26.97 20.56 18.34
CA GLY A 400 27.97 20.47 17.26
C GLY A 400 27.50 21.02 15.93
N ASN A 401 27.96 20.37 14.86
CA ASN A 401 27.82 20.83 13.48
C ASN A 401 26.35 20.84 13.02
N SER A 402 26.03 21.78 12.14
CA SER A 402 24.79 21.78 11.38
C SER A 402 25.06 21.30 9.96
N TYR A 403 24.05 20.74 9.31
CA TYR A 403 24.14 20.26 7.94
C TYR A 403 22.96 20.81 7.16
N SER A 404 23.18 21.21 5.91
CA SER A 404 22.13 21.55 4.96
C SER A 404 22.06 20.49 3.87
N LEU A 405 20.88 19.92 3.69
CA LEU A 405 20.55 18.98 2.64
C LEU A 405 19.61 19.67 1.66
N ARG A 406 20.03 19.82 0.41
CA ARG A 406 19.17 20.23 -0.69
C ARG A 406 18.97 19.05 -1.63
N ALA A 407 17.75 18.79 -2.05
CA ALA A 407 17.44 17.81 -3.08
C ALA A 407 16.50 18.41 -4.12
N VAL A 408 16.71 18.05 -5.39
CA VAL A 408 15.85 18.41 -6.51
C VAL A 408 15.56 17.12 -7.27
N PHE A 409 14.29 16.77 -7.37
CA PHE A 409 13.77 15.65 -8.14
C PHE A 409 13.00 16.21 -9.34
N ASP A 410 13.66 16.28 -10.50
CA ASP A 410 13.09 16.83 -11.72
C ASP A 410 12.58 15.70 -12.63
N HIS A 411 11.29 15.39 -12.45
CA HIS A 411 10.56 14.40 -13.23
C HIS A 411 9.56 15.07 -14.20
N VAL A 412 9.77 16.35 -14.53
CA VAL A 412 8.87 17.11 -15.42
C VAL A 412 8.96 16.58 -16.86
N THR A 413 10.13 16.10 -17.26
CA THR A 413 10.38 15.52 -18.59
C THR A 413 10.54 14.01 -18.54
N GLU A 414 10.47 13.37 -19.71
CA GLU A 414 10.59 11.90 -19.87
C GLU A 414 11.91 11.33 -19.32
N THR A 415 12.98 12.13 -19.31
CA THR A 415 14.23 11.81 -18.61
C THR A 415 14.26 12.52 -17.26
N ALA A 416 14.25 11.74 -16.19
CA ALA A 416 14.37 12.23 -14.81
C ALA A 416 15.78 12.77 -14.54
N LYS A 417 15.87 13.91 -13.84
CA LYS A 417 17.13 14.54 -13.41
C LYS A 417 17.09 14.82 -11.91
N ASP A 418 17.65 13.89 -11.16
CA ASP A 418 17.65 13.97 -9.71
C ASP A 418 19.03 14.38 -9.19
N SER A 419 19.04 15.28 -8.20
CA SER A 419 20.27 15.81 -7.64
C SER A 419 20.11 16.07 -6.14
N ILE A 420 21.15 15.73 -5.39
CA ILE A 420 21.19 15.85 -3.93
C ILE A 420 22.52 16.48 -3.54
N TRP A 421 22.46 17.53 -2.73
CA TRP A 421 23.60 18.25 -2.19
C TRP A 421 23.55 18.20 -0.67
N LEU A 422 24.65 17.76 -0.06
CA LEU A 422 24.83 17.79 1.38
C LEU A 422 26.00 18.71 1.70
N GLN A 423 25.77 19.70 2.55
CA GLN A 423 26.76 20.66 3.00
C GLN A 423 26.85 20.61 4.52
N ALA A 424 28.07 20.49 5.05
CA ALA A 424 28.33 20.73 6.46
C ALA A 424 28.51 22.24 6.68
N ASN A 425 27.77 22.79 7.65
CA ASN A 425 27.87 24.15 8.11
C ASN A 425 28.65 24.11 9.44
N ASN A 426 29.92 24.52 9.39
CA ASN A 426 30.80 24.65 10.56
C ASN A 426 30.53 25.95 11.30
#